data_AF-A6DSX8-F1
#
_entry.id   AF-A6DSX8-F1
#
_cell.length_a   1.000
_cell.length_b   1.000
_cell.length_c   1.000
_cell.angle_alpha   90.00
_cell.angle_beta   90.00
_cell.angle_gamma   90.00
#
_symmetry.space_group_name_H-M   'P 1'
#
loop_
_entity.id
_entity.type
_entity.pdbx_description
1 polymer ?
#
loop_
_entity_poly.entity_id
_entity_poly.type
_entity_poly.pdbx_seq_one_letter_code
_entity_poly.pdbx_strand_id
1 'polypeptide(L)'
;MKTKHVYFTIFTHTLIIMTIVFSSCKEQQTVKTPEKQKEAVDNLKEVGVSMKMYFNDQTTSDVLLPKEATDISKLDRKNLDMYLNQKVSFSGTIERWKLGNAISNSTSTIWIEGEINFEDIKVTGTLIKKYDLPVFIMEKDMKAVPAGIPVEPGTDLKEASKRYIIIIE
;
A
#
# COMPACT_ATOMS: atom_id res chain seq x y z
N MET A 1 -52.88 -41.18 11.00
CA MET A 1 -53.32 -39.77 10.90
C MET A 1 -52.38 -39.05 9.93
N LYS A 2 -52.96 -38.41 8.93
CA LYS A 2 -52.29 -37.64 7.88
C LYS A 2 -52.28 -36.18 8.30
N THR A 3 -51.14 -35.50 8.18
CA THR A 3 -51.14 -34.05 7.97
C THR A 3 -49.92 -33.69 7.13
N LYS A 4 -50.20 -33.35 5.88
CA LYS A 4 -49.30 -32.72 4.92
C LYS A 4 -49.19 -31.25 5.32
N HIS A 5 -48.00 -30.67 5.23
CA HIS A 5 -47.87 -29.26 4.90
C HIS A 5 -47.00 -29.10 3.66
N VAL A 6 -47.55 -28.30 2.76
CA VAL A 6 -47.14 -28.02 1.40
C VAL A 6 -46.91 -26.51 1.33
N TYR A 7 -46.02 -26.12 0.41
CA TYR A 7 -45.77 -24.78 -0.14
C TYR A 7 -44.91 -23.83 0.70
N PHE A 8 -43.72 -23.51 0.17
CA PHE A 8 -43.55 -22.21 -0.47
C PHE A 8 -42.41 -22.25 -1.51
N THR A 9 -42.82 -22.26 -2.77
CA THR A 9 -41.99 -21.98 -3.95
C THR A 9 -42.09 -20.48 -4.22
N ILE A 10 -41.10 -19.95 -4.97
CA ILE A 10 -41.06 -18.64 -5.66
C ILE A 10 -40.33 -17.55 -4.87
N PHE A 11 -39.02 -17.43 -5.12
CA PHE A 11 -38.36 -16.12 -5.29
C PHE A 11 -37.07 -16.27 -6.13
N THR A 12 -37.19 -16.93 -7.27
CA THR A 12 -36.25 -16.74 -8.38
C THR A 12 -36.86 -15.66 -9.26
N HIS A 13 -36.31 -14.44 -9.24
CA HIS A 13 -36.32 -13.42 -10.32
C HIS A 13 -36.03 -12.01 -9.76
N THR A 14 -34.87 -11.82 -9.12
CA THR A 14 -34.29 -10.49 -8.94
C THR A 14 -32.76 -10.55 -9.01
N LEU A 15 -32.25 -11.29 -10.01
CA LEU A 15 -30.82 -11.38 -10.30
C LEU A 15 -30.56 -11.39 -11.82
N ILE A 16 -31.28 -10.54 -12.54
CA ILE A 16 -30.96 -10.05 -13.89
C ILE A 16 -31.55 -8.62 -13.90
N ILE A 17 -30.83 -7.63 -14.43
CA ILE A 17 -31.02 -6.16 -14.25
C ILE A 17 -30.16 -5.57 -13.11
N MET A 18 -28.86 -5.91 -13.09
CA MET A 18 -27.83 -4.95 -12.69
C MET A 18 -26.56 -5.17 -13.52
N THR A 19 -26.75 -5.40 -14.82
CA THR A 19 -25.68 -5.59 -15.83
C THR A 19 -25.86 -4.62 -17.00
N ILE A 20 -26.82 -3.70 -16.96
CA ILE A 20 -27.08 -2.76 -18.07
C ILE A 20 -27.46 -1.37 -17.54
N VAL A 21 -26.67 -0.78 -16.63
CA VAL A 21 -26.65 0.69 -16.40
C VAL A 21 -25.26 1.11 -15.89
N PHE A 22 -24.20 0.84 -16.65
CA PHE A 22 -23.00 1.68 -16.71
C PHE A 22 -22.47 1.63 -18.16
N SER A 23 -23.40 1.84 -19.09
CA SER A 23 -23.14 2.16 -20.48
C SER A 23 -23.80 3.51 -20.72
N SER A 24 -23.13 4.58 -20.27
CA SER A 24 -23.30 5.97 -20.73
C SER A 24 -22.64 6.91 -19.72
N CYS A 25 -21.33 7.12 -19.85
CA CYS A 25 -20.77 8.46 -19.67
C CYS A 25 -19.29 8.48 -20.04
N LYS A 26 -18.97 9.41 -20.94
CA LYS A 26 -17.64 9.88 -21.36
C LYS A 26 -16.90 9.00 -22.37
N GLU A 27 -17.51 8.93 -23.54
CA GLU A 27 -16.76 9.04 -24.80
C GLU A 27 -16.09 10.43 -24.84
N GLN A 28 -14.88 10.52 -24.29
CA GLN A 28 -13.98 11.64 -24.58
C GLN A 28 -13.44 11.42 -26.00
N GLN A 29 -14.08 12.04 -26.98
CA GLN A 29 -13.46 12.26 -28.28
C GLN A 29 -12.29 13.23 -28.10
N THR A 30 -11.10 12.73 -27.76
CA THR A 30 -9.87 13.45 -28.05
C THR A 30 -9.50 13.18 -29.50
N VAL A 31 -10.11 13.94 -30.42
CA VAL A 31 -9.55 14.14 -31.76
C VAL A 31 -8.28 14.98 -31.58
N LYS A 32 -7.16 14.33 -31.31
CA LYS A 32 -5.82 14.92 -31.39
C LYS A 32 -5.16 14.45 -32.69
N THR A 33 -5.62 14.98 -33.81
CA THR A 33 -4.81 14.98 -35.03
C THR A 33 -4.25 16.39 -35.22
N PRO A 34 -2.92 16.58 -35.21
CA PRO A 34 -2.26 17.90 -35.28
C PRO A 34 -2.69 18.75 -36.48
N GLU A 35 -3.20 18.12 -37.54
CA GLU A 35 -3.60 18.80 -38.78
C GLU A 35 -4.86 19.66 -38.62
N LYS A 36 -5.83 19.26 -37.77
CA LYS A 36 -7.06 20.06 -37.55
C LYS A 36 -6.87 21.27 -36.64
N GLN A 37 -5.80 21.30 -35.83
CA GLN A 37 -5.50 22.42 -34.95
C GLN A 37 -4.82 23.59 -35.70
N LYS A 38 -4.13 23.29 -36.81
CA LYS A 38 -3.47 24.30 -37.64
C LYS A 38 -4.47 25.15 -38.44
N GLU A 39 -5.55 24.52 -38.92
CA GLU A 39 -6.63 25.18 -39.69
C GLU A 39 -7.44 26.17 -38.83
N ALA A 40 -7.63 25.90 -37.53
CA ALA A 40 -8.30 26.81 -36.61
C ALA A 40 -7.47 28.07 -36.29
N VAL A 41 -6.14 27.98 -36.34
CA VAL A 41 -5.24 29.10 -36.07
C VAL A 41 -5.09 30.03 -37.27
N ASP A 42 -5.18 29.50 -38.49
CA ASP A 42 -5.08 30.33 -39.70
C ASP A 42 -6.36 31.15 -39.97
N ASN A 43 -7.54 30.69 -39.53
CA ASN A 43 -8.79 31.46 -39.58
C ASN A 43 -8.85 32.63 -38.58
N LEU A 44 -7.94 32.70 -37.59
CA LEU A 44 -7.89 33.78 -36.58
C LEU A 44 -6.96 34.94 -36.97
N LYS A 45 -6.17 34.81 -38.04
CA LYS A 45 -5.25 35.87 -38.51
C LYS A 45 -5.94 36.97 -39.33
N GLU A 46 -7.14 36.72 -39.87
CA GLU A 46 -7.88 37.71 -40.66
C GLU A 46 -8.49 38.86 -39.81
N VAL A 47 -8.50 38.73 -38.47
CA VAL A 47 -9.11 39.73 -37.57
C VAL A 47 -8.09 40.72 -36.99
N GLY A 48 -6.82 40.70 -37.43
CA GLY A 48 -5.82 41.68 -36.99
C GLY A 48 -5.42 41.59 -35.51
N VAL A 49 -5.74 40.50 -34.83
CA VAL A 49 -5.40 40.28 -33.41
C VAL A 49 -4.03 39.59 -33.32
N SER A 50 -3.00 40.37 -33.00
CA SER A 50 -1.67 39.83 -32.66
C SER A 50 -1.69 39.24 -31.25
N MET A 51 -2.06 37.97 -31.14
CA MET A 51 -2.00 37.24 -29.87
C MET A 51 -0.63 36.56 -29.73
N LYS A 52 0.24 37.10 -28.87
CA LYS A 52 1.46 36.40 -28.44
C LYS A 52 1.05 35.32 -27.42
N MET A 53 0.86 34.09 -27.90
CA MET A 53 0.71 32.93 -27.02
C MET A 53 2.09 32.59 -26.44
N TYR A 54 2.26 32.87 -25.15
CA TYR A 54 3.35 32.27 -24.37
C TYR A 54 2.91 30.86 -23.99
N PHE A 55 3.43 29.86 -24.70
CA PHE A 55 3.34 28.47 -24.25
C PHE A 55 4.29 28.30 -23.08
N ASN A 56 3.76 28.22 -21.86
CA ASN A 56 4.51 27.77 -20.71
C ASN A 56 4.49 26.24 -20.71
N ASP A 57 5.59 25.63 -21.17
CA ASP A 57 5.79 24.18 -21.35
C ASP A 57 5.98 23.43 -20.00
N GLN A 58 5.24 23.81 -18.95
CA GLN A 58 5.38 23.22 -17.61
C GLN A 58 4.05 22.78 -17.03
N THR A 59 3.31 21.95 -17.75
CA THR A 59 2.21 21.18 -17.14
C THR A 59 1.88 19.91 -17.91
N THR A 60 2.88 19.08 -18.20
CA THR A 60 2.64 17.63 -18.05
C THR A 60 2.66 17.35 -16.56
N SER A 61 1.51 17.56 -15.91
CA SER A 61 1.18 16.85 -14.69
C SER A 61 1.10 15.37 -15.08
N ASP A 62 2.27 14.72 -15.15
CA ASP A 62 2.34 13.28 -15.23
C ASP A 62 1.53 12.77 -14.04
N VAL A 63 0.37 12.20 -14.35
CA VAL A 63 -0.43 11.47 -13.39
C VAL A 63 0.45 10.28 -13.03
N LEU A 64 1.30 10.47 -12.02
CA LEU A 64 2.08 9.41 -11.40
C LEU A 64 1.06 8.44 -10.84
N LEU A 65 0.73 7.42 -11.63
CA LEU A 65 -0.03 6.29 -11.15
C LEU A 65 0.61 5.85 -9.84
N PRO A 66 -0.18 5.65 -8.77
CA PRO A 66 0.38 5.28 -7.48
C PRO A 66 1.25 4.05 -7.69
N LYS A 67 2.55 4.18 -7.42
CA LYS A 67 3.51 3.09 -7.60
C LYS A 67 2.98 1.90 -6.80
N GLU A 68 2.63 0.83 -7.51
CA GLU A 68 2.07 -0.37 -6.89
C GLU A 68 3.01 -0.86 -5.79
N ALA A 69 2.43 -1.31 -4.68
CA ALA A 69 3.21 -1.78 -3.54
C ALA A 69 3.98 -3.05 -3.94
N THR A 70 5.29 -3.07 -3.66
CA THR A 70 6.11 -4.25 -3.98
C THR A 70 5.87 -5.35 -2.93
N ASP A 71 5.53 -6.56 -3.37
CA ASP A 71 5.38 -7.70 -2.47
C ASP A 71 6.74 -8.20 -1.98
N ILE A 72 6.95 -8.12 -0.66
CA ILE A 72 8.18 -8.53 0.01
C ILE A 72 7.98 -9.78 0.90
N SER A 73 6.82 -10.44 0.81
CA SER A 73 6.45 -11.56 1.68
C SER A 73 7.39 -12.77 1.57
N LYS A 74 8.10 -12.92 0.45
CA LYS A 74 9.03 -14.04 0.20
C LYS A 74 10.50 -13.68 0.39
N LEU A 75 10.78 -12.44 0.82
CA LEU A 75 12.16 -11.98 0.94
C LEU A 75 12.75 -12.36 2.30
N ASP A 76 14.04 -12.65 2.28
CA ASP A 76 14.84 -12.76 3.48
C ASP A 76 15.08 -11.38 4.09
N ARG A 77 15.19 -11.33 5.43
CA ARG A 77 15.47 -10.12 6.20
C ARG A 77 16.72 -9.35 5.72
N LYS A 78 17.69 -10.04 5.12
CA LYS A 78 18.94 -9.46 4.58
C LYS A 78 18.70 -8.56 3.37
N ASN A 79 17.62 -8.78 2.62
CA ASN A 79 17.32 -8.05 1.39
C ASN A 79 16.35 -6.87 1.60
N LEU A 80 15.79 -6.72 2.82
CA LEU A 80 14.81 -5.69 3.12
C LEU A 80 15.37 -4.27 3.02
N ASP A 81 16.68 -4.09 3.22
CA ASP A 81 17.33 -2.77 3.11
C ASP A 81 17.18 -2.17 1.69
N MET A 82 16.97 -2.99 0.65
CA MET A 82 16.73 -2.52 -0.72
C MET A 82 15.38 -1.83 -0.92
N TYR A 83 14.44 -2.02 0.03
CA TYR A 83 13.06 -1.54 -0.06
C TYR A 83 12.75 -0.43 0.95
N LEU A 84 13.75 0.09 1.65
CA LEU A 84 13.55 1.19 2.60
C LEU A 84 12.99 2.43 1.90
N ASN A 85 12.06 3.09 2.58
CA ASN A 85 11.31 4.25 2.10
C ASN A 85 10.49 3.98 0.84
N GLN A 86 10.17 2.71 0.56
CA GLN A 86 9.29 2.33 -0.54
C GLN A 86 7.98 1.76 0.01
N LYS A 87 6.92 1.91 -0.78
CA LYS A 87 5.63 1.28 -0.53
C LYS A 87 5.74 -0.22 -0.81
N VAL A 88 5.54 -1.02 0.21
CA VAL A 88 5.65 -2.48 0.16
C VAL A 88 4.38 -3.14 0.68
N SER A 89 4.19 -4.40 0.33
CA SER A 89 3.19 -5.24 0.97
C SER A 89 3.81 -6.51 1.52
N PHE A 90 3.39 -6.91 2.72
CA PHE A 90 3.91 -8.09 3.41
C PHE A 90 2.76 -8.90 3.97
N SER A 91 2.81 -10.22 3.78
CA SER A 91 1.74 -11.15 4.15
C SER A 91 2.24 -12.17 5.17
N GLY A 92 1.39 -12.51 6.13
CA GLY A 92 1.75 -13.33 7.28
C GLY A 92 0.66 -13.36 8.34
N THR A 93 1.02 -13.86 9.52
CA THR A 93 0.17 -13.88 10.71
C THR A 93 0.47 -12.66 11.56
N ILE A 94 -0.56 -11.91 11.90
CA ILE A 94 -0.44 -10.79 12.83
C ILE A 94 -0.30 -11.32 14.26
N GLU A 95 0.69 -10.81 14.96
CA GLU A 95 1.02 -11.15 16.34
C GLU A 95 1.02 -9.88 17.20
N ARG A 96 0.44 -9.98 18.40
CA ARG A 96 0.44 -8.89 19.38
C ARG A 96 1.57 -9.09 20.38
N TRP A 97 2.59 -8.24 20.28
CA TRP A 97 3.74 -8.26 21.16
C TRP A 97 3.64 -7.14 22.21
N LYS A 98 4.42 -7.24 23.28
CA LYS A 98 4.48 -6.20 24.32
C LYS A 98 4.94 -4.84 23.77
N LEU A 99 5.74 -4.84 22.72
CA LEU A 99 6.33 -3.64 22.11
C LEU A 99 5.56 -3.13 20.87
N GLY A 100 4.38 -3.67 20.60
CA GLY A 100 3.55 -3.33 19.44
C GLY A 100 3.10 -4.55 18.65
N ASN A 101 2.47 -4.30 17.50
CA ASN A 101 2.04 -5.35 16.59
C ASN A 101 3.16 -5.71 15.62
N ALA A 102 3.22 -6.97 15.23
CA ALA A 102 4.11 -7.45 14.19
C ALA A 102 3.35 -8.41 13.26
N ILE A 103 3.83 -8.54 12.04
CA ILE A 103 3.41 -9.57 11.10
C ILE A 103 4.59 -10.50 10.85
N SER A 104 4.35 -11.79 11.05
CA SER A 104 5.34 -12.84 10.97
C SER A 104 4.96 -13.85 9.90
N ASN A 105 5.95 -14.33 9.16
CA ASN A 105 5.78 -15.47 8.26
C ASN A 105 6.98 -16.43 8.41
N SER A 106 7.14 -17.38 7.49
CA SER A 106 8.22 -18.36 7.56
C SER A 106 9.62 -17.77 7.33
N THR A 107 9.75 -16.58 6.75
CA THR A 107 11.05 -15.97 6.41
C THR A 107 11.44 -14.85 7.36
N SER A 108 10.48 -14.07 7.87
CA SER A 108 10.76 -12.88 8.64
C SER A 108 9.60 -12.39 9.49
N THR A 109 9.92 -11.50 10.43
CA THR A 109 8.98 -10.74 11.25
C THR A 109 9.21 -9.26 11.01
N ILE A 110 8.15 -8.52 10.70
CA ILE A 110 8.16 -7.08 10.46
C ILE A 110 7.17 -6.41 11.41
N TRP A 111 7.57 -5.31 12.04
CA TRP A 111 6.69 -4.56 12.94
C TRP A 111 5.71 -3.71 12.15
N ILE A 112 4.58 -3.40 12.76
CA ILE A 112 3.54 -2.56 12.14
C ILE A 112 3.33 -1.32 13.00
N GLU A 113 3.37 -0.17 12.36
CA GLU A 113 3.05 1.13 12.96
C GLU A 113 1.80 1.68 12.25
N GLY A 114 0.71 1.81 13.01
CA GLY A 114 -0.61 2.19 12.49
C GLY A 114 -1.74 1.37 13.10
N GLU A 115 -2.97 1.70 12.73
CA GLU A 115 -4.15 0.89 13.06
C GLU A 115 -4.21 -0.32 12.13
N ILE A 116 -4.42 -1.51 12.70
CA ILE A 116 -4.41 -2.76 11.96
C ILE A 116 -5.72 -3.50 12.18
N ASN A 117 -6.29 -4.07 11.12
CA ASN A 117 -7.30 -5.08 11.26
C ASN A 117 -6.61 -6.44 11.45
N PHE A 118 -6.89 -7.12 12.56
CA PHE A 118 -6.30 -8.43 12.87
C PHE A 118 -6.82 -9.55 11.96
N GLU A 119 -7.85 -9.29 11.15
CA GLU A 119 -8.31 -10.19 10.09
C GLU A 119 -7.43 -10.11 8.83
N ASP A 120 -6.61 -9.07 8.70
CA ASP A 120 -5.78 -8.87 7.52
C ASP A 120 -4.59 -9.84 7.50
N ILE A 121 -4.53 -10.65 6.46
CA ILE A 121 -3.37 -11.51 6.18
C ILE A 121 -2.23 -10.77 5.46
N LYS A 122 -2.45 -9.50 5.11
CA LYS A 122 -1.55 -8.68 4.29
C LYS A 122 -1.58 -7.21 4.74
N VAL A 123 -0.40 -6.69 5.08
CA VAL A 123 -0.21 -5.27 5.45
C VAL A 123 0.51 -4.56 4.32
N THR A 124 0.04 -3.35 3.98
CA THR A 124 0.64 -2.50 2.94
C THR A 124 0.99 -1.14 3.53
N GLY A 125 2.17 -0.63 3.23
CA GLY A 125 2.63 0.63 3.77
C GLY A 125 4.07 0.94 3.41
N THR A 126 4.66 1.93 4.04
CA THR A 126 6.04 2.35 3.77
C THR A 126 7.01 1.61 4.70
N LEU A 127 7.98 0.89 4.12
CA LEU A 127 8.99 0.16 4.89
C LEU A 127 10.07 1.10 5.43
N ILE A 128 10.31 1.06 6.72
CA ILE A 128 11.39 1.79 7.38
C ILE A 128 12.21 0.87 8.29
N LYS A 129 13.33 1.40 8.77
CA LYS A 129 14.26 0.73 9.68
C LYS A 129 14.50 1.62 10.90
N LYS A 130 14.29 1.07 12.09
CA LYS A 130 14.55 1.72 13.37
C LYS A 130 15.54 0.91 14.22
N TYR A 131 16.18 1.58 15.16
CA TYR A 131 17.17 1.06 16.09
C TYR A 131 16.75 1.42 17.52
N ASP A 132 15.58 0.94 17.91
CA ASP A 132 14.85 1.39 19.10
C ASP A 132 14.31 0.24 19.96
N LEU A 133 14.64 -1.02 19.63
CA LEU A 133 14.31 -2.13 20.51
C LEU A 133 15.11 -2.03 21.81
N PRO A 134 14.46 -2.18 22.98
CA PRO A 134 15.15 -2.15 24.27
C PRO A 134 15.94 -3.44 24.45
N VAL A 135 17.21 -3.44 24.05
CA VAL A 135 18.14 -4.57 24.18
C VAL A 135 19.16 -4.33 25.29
N PHE A 136 19.61 -5.39 25.96
CA PHE A 136 20.65 -5.30 27.00
C PHE A 136 21.58 -6.51 26.97
N ILE A 137 22.85 -6.33 27.34
CA ILE A 137 23.80 -7.44 27.47
C ILE A 137 23.47 -8.22 28.75
N MET A 138 23.25 -9.53 28.63
CA MET A 138 23.01 -10.41 29.77
C MET A 138 24.34 -10.81 30.42
N GLU A 139 24.57 -10.37 31.65
CA GLU A 139 25.72 -10.75 32.48
C GLU A 139 25.37 -11.95 33.39
N LYS A 140 26.35 -12.80 33.70
CA LYS A 140 26.14 -14.04 34.47
C LYS A 140 25.72 -13.80 35.91
N ASP A 141 26.10 -12.66 36.48
CA ASP A 141 25.94 -12.27 37.87
C ASP A 141 24.92 -11.14 38.07
N MET A 142 24.09 -10.91 37.05
CA MET A 142 23.10 -9.83 37.07
C MET A 142 22.03 -10.10 38.15
N LYS A 143 22.04 -9.28 39.21
CA LYS A 143 21.15 -9.43 40.38
C LYS A 143 19.68 -9.09 40.08
N ALA A 144 19.42 -8.28 39.05
CA ALA A 144 18.09 -7.91 38.59
C ALA A 144 18.06 -7.92 37.06
N VAL A 145 17.05 -8.56 36.48
CA VAL A 145 16.89 -8.62 35.02
C VAL A 145 16.30 -7.29 34.51
N PRO A 146 17.02 -6.54 33.66
CA PRO A 146 16.49 -5.31 33.06
C PRO A 146 15.22 -5.57 32.25
N ALA A 147 14.39 -4.55 32.12
CA ALA A 147 13.26 -4.59 31.20
C ALA A 147 13.79 -4.44 29.75
N GLY A 148 13.74 -5.53 28.98
CA GLY A 148 14.20 -5.52 27.59
C GLY A 148 14.42 -6.93 27.04
N ILE A 149 15.11 -7.00 25.91
CA ILE A 149 15.49 -8.23 25.21
C ILE A 149 16.97 -8.50 25.54
N PRO A 150 17.29 -9.63 26.21
CA PRO A 150 18.67 -9.98 26.51
C PRO A 150 19.42 -10.34 25.22
N VAL A 151 20.67 -9.92 25.14
CA VAL A 151 21.62 -10.33 24.10
C VAL A 151 22.93 -10.81 24.71
N GLU A 152 23.70 -11.57 23.94
CA GLU A 152 24.96 -12.16 24.43
C GLU A 152 26.06 -11.10 24.62
N PRO A 153 27.00 -11.31 25.55
CA PRO A 153 28.18 -10.47 25.68
C PRO A 153 28.95 -10.32 24.36
N GLY A 154 29.35 -9.10 24.02
CA GLY A 154 30.02 -8.77 22.76
C GLY A 154 29.09 -8.49 21.58
N THR A 155 27.78 -8.59 21.75
CA THR A 155 26.80 -8.19 20.73
C THR A 155 26.82 -6.66 20.54
N ASP A 156 26.86 -6.19 19.29
CA ASP A 156 26.60 -4.78 18.98
C ASP A 156 25.15 -4.43 19.33
N LEU A 157 24.97 -3.67 20.41
CA LEU A 157 23.65 -3.26 20.89
C LEU A 157 22.87 -2.42 19.86
N LYS A 158 23.57 -1.61 19.07
CA LYS A 158 22.90 -0.83 18.02
C LYS A 158 22.31 -1.79 17.01
N GLU A 159 23.10 -2.71 16.50
CA GLU A 159 22.61 -3.67 15.51
C GLU A 159 21.54 -4.62 16.07
N ALA A 160 21.67 -5.04 17.34
CA ALA A 160 20.67 -5.85 18.02
C ALA A 160 19.34 -5.10 18.25
N SER A 161 19.39 -3.77 18.43
CA SER A 161 18.19 -2.95 18.59
C SER A 161 17.39 -2.77 17.29
N LYS A 162 17.89 -3.30 16.17
CA LYS A 162 17.33 -3.11 14.83
C LYS A 162 15.99 -3.81 14.64
N ARG A 163 15.01 -3.08 14.12
CA ARG A 163 13.78 -3.63 13.55
C ARG A 163 13.35 -2.95 12.27
N TYR A 164 12.68 -3.71 11.41
CA TYR A 164 11.96 -3.19 10.26
C TYR A 164 10.51 -2.94 10.64
N ILE A 165 9.93 -1.85 10.13
CA ILE A 165 8.57 -1.43 10.44
C ILE A 165 7.88 -1.05 9.13
N ILE A 166 6.64 -1.49 8.96
CA ILE A 166 5.73 -0.96 7.93
C ILE A 166 4.85 0.09 8.59
N ILE A 167 4.91 1.32 8.10
CA ILE A 167 3.99 2.39 8.46
C ILE A 167 2.79 2.32 7.53
N ILE A 168 1.60 2.07 8.09
CA ILE A 168 0.34 2.11 7.36
C ILE A 168 -0.07 3.58 7.21
N GLU A 169 -0.36 4.00 5.97
CA GLU A 169 -0.84 5.34 5.62
C GLU A 169 -2.36 5.37 5.47
#